data_AF-A0A955YG95-F1
#
_entry.id   AF-A0A955YG95-F1
#
_cell.length_a   1.000
_cell.length_b   1.000
_cell.length_c   1.000
_cell.angle_alpha   90.00
_cell.angle_beta   90.00
_cell.angle_gamma   90.00
#
_symmetry.space_group_name_H-M   'P 1'
#
loop_
_entity.id
_entity.type
_entity.pdbx_description
1 polymer ?
#
loop_
_entity_poly.entity_id
_entity_poly.type
_entity_poly.pdbx_seq_one_letter_code
_entity_poly.pdbx_strand_id
1 'polypeptide(L)'
;MSQKSELKDRVIAKQKYLEARLVELRADARRDAREEARRIEESLDHVKASVKDGWDSLTEEASRKLNRWLKADEEPSTRPRESLH
;
A
#
# COMPACT_ATOMS: atom_id res chain seq x y z
N MET A 1 -9.24 -2.08 -21.92
CA MET A 1 -9.22 -1.82 -20.47
C MET A 1 -8.87 -0.35 -20.28
N SER A 2 -9.64 0.41 -19.50
CA SER A 2 -9.31 1.82 -19.20
C SER A 2 -8.22 1.86 -18.13
N GLN A 3 -7.27 2.80 -18.24
CA GLN A 3 -6.16 3.01 -17.29
C GLN A 3 -6.64 3.09 -15.83
N LYS A 4 -7.86 3.58 -15.62
CA LYS A 4 -8.53 3.66 -14.32
C LYS A 4 -8.93 2.30 -13.74
N SER A 5 -9.37 1.37 -14.59
CA SER A 5 -9.71 -0.01 -14.17
C SER A 5 -8.45 -0.74 -13.73
N GLU A 6 -7.36 -0.62 -14.48
CA GLU A 6 -6.09 -1.23 -14.13
C GLU A 6 -5.54 -0.66 -12.80
N LEU A 7 -5.60 0.66 -12.61
CA LEU A 7 -5.22 1.29 -11.35
C LEU A 7 -6.07 0.75 -10.18
N LYS A 8 -7.38 0.62 -10.39
CA LYS A 8 -8.30 0.06 -9.40
C LYS A 8 -7.92 -1.37 -9.03
N ASP A 9 -7.69 -2.23 -10.02
CA ASP A 9 -7.34 -3.63 -9.79
C ASP A 9 -6.01 -3.75 -9.02
N ARG A 10 -5.00 -2.95 -9.39
CA ARG A 10 -3.70 -2.91 -8.68
C ARG A 10 -3.85 -2.44 -7.24
N VAL A 11 -4.63 -1.38 -7.00
CA VAL A 11 -4.87 -0.86 -5.65
C VAL A 11 -5.62 -1.87 -4.79
N ILE A 12 -6.66 -2.51 -5.33
CA ILE A 12 -7.44 -3.53 -4.62
C ILE A 12 -6.56 -4.75 -4.28
N ALA A 13 -5.74 -5.22 -5.23
CA ALA A 13 -4.83 -6.32 -5.01
C ALA A 13 -3.85 -6.01 -3.86
N LYS A 14 -3.23 -4.82 -3.89
CA LYS A 14 -2.30 -4.38 -2.84
C LYS A 14 -3.00 -4.18 -1.49
N GLN A 15 -4.21 -3.62 -1.47
CA GLN A 15 -5.00 -3.50 -0.23
C GLN A 15 -5.23 -4.86 0.42
N LYS A 16 -5.65 -5.86 -0.35
CA LYS A 16 -5.87 -7.22 0.17
C LYS A 16 -4.59 -7.85 0.71
N TYR A 17 -3.46 -7.66 0.01
CA TYR A 17 -2.15 -8.12 0.47
C TYR A 17 -1.78 -7.50 1.83
N LEU A 18 -1.94 -6.18 1.95
CA LEU A 18 -1.64 -5.47 3.19
C LEU A 18 -2.61 -5.80 4.32
N GLU A 19 -3.90 -6.03 4.03
CA GLU A 19 -4.88 -6.48 5.02
C GLU A 19 -4.52 -7.88 5.55
N ALA A 20 -4.09 -8.79 4.68
CA ALA A 20 -3.58 -10.10 5.12
C ALA A 20 -2.31 -9.97 5.98
N ARG A 21 -1.35 -9.14 5.53
CA ARG A 21 -0.11 -8.87 6.28
C ARG A 21 -0.39 -8.24 7.64
N LEU A 22 -1.37 -7.34 7.73
CA LEU A 22 -1.81 -6.71 8.97
C LEU A 22 -2.37 -7.75 9.94
N VAL A 23 -3.15 -8.72 9.47
CA VAL A 23 -3.66 -9.82 10.30
C VAL A 23 -2.51 -10.66 10.85
N GLU A 24 -1.52 -11.00 10.02
CA GLU A 24 -0.31 -11.73 10.46
C GLU A 24 0.46 -10.94 11.53
N LEU A 25 0.69 -9.65 11.30
CA LEU A 25 1.45 -8.79 12.22
C LEU A 25 0.71 -8.50 13.53
N ARG A 26 -0.64 -8.44 13.50
CA ARG A 26 -1.45 -8.29 14.72
C ARG A 26 -1.41 -9.53 15.60
N ALA A 27 -1.23 -10.72 15.00
CA ALA A 27 -1.02 -11.95 15.75
C ALA A 27 0.40 -12.01 16.37
N ASP A 28 1.36 -11.25 15.84
CA ASP A 28 2.72 -11.14 16.35
C ASP A 28 2.81 -10.09 17.47
N ALA A 29 3.17 -10.53 18.68
CA ALA A 29 3.26 -9.67 19.85
C ALA A 29 4.54 -8.81 19.92
N ARG A 30 5.48 -8.96 18.98
CA ARG A 30 6.74 -8.20 18.95
C ARG A 30 6.47 -6.72 18.71
N ARG A 31 7.26 -5.85 19.36
CA ARG A 31 7.15 -4.39 19.23
C ARG A 31 7.30 -3.93 17.78
N ASP A 32 8.26 -4.50 17.05
CA ASP A 32 8.51 -4.17 15.65
C ASP A 32 7.32 -4.54 14.76
N ALA A 33 6.69 -5.68 15.04
CA ALA A 33 5.49 -6.12 14.33
C ALA A 33 4.29 -5.19 14.58
N ARG A 34 4.15 -4.66 15.80
CA ARG A 34 3.12 -3.66 16.12
C ARG A 34 3.36 -2.33 15.40
N GLU A 35 4.61 -1.90 15.27
CA GLU A 35 4.94 -0.68 14.53
C GLU A 35 4.70 -0.85 13.03
N GLU A 36 5.08 -1.99 12.46
CA GLU A 36 4.78 -2.34 11.07
C GLU A 36 3.26 -2.42 10.82
N ALA A 37 2.52 -3.08 11.71
CA ALA A 37 1.06 -3.15 11.66
C ALA A 37 0.42 -1.75 11.63
N ARG A 38 0.88 -0.84 12.50
CA ARG A 38 0.37 0.54 12.54
C ARG A 38 0.65 1.29 11.24
N ARG A 39 1.84 1.17 10.67
CA ARG A 39 2.19 1.81 9.38
C ARG A 39 1.34 1.29 8.24
N ILE A 40 1.07 -0.01 8.22
CA ILE A 40 0.19 -0.64 7.22
C ILE A 40 -1.25 -0.14 7.38
N GLU A 41 -1.74 -0.05 8.62
CA GLU A 41 -3.09 0.45 8.92
C GLU A 41 -3.27 1.91 8.49
N GLU A 42 -2.33 2.79 8.83
CA GLU A 42 -2.31 4.19 8.40
C GLU A 42 -2.28 4.32 6.86
N SER A 43 -1.51 3.46 6.19
CA SER A 43 -1.45 3.42 4.72
C SER A 43 -2.78 2.97 4.10
N LEU A 44 -3.42 1.94 4.66
CA LEU A 44 -4.71 1.44 4.22
C LEU A 44 -5.80 2.50 4.40
N ASP A 45 -5.80 3.22 5.52
CA ASP A 45 -6.75 4.29 5.80
C ASP A 45 -6.61 5.43 4.78
N HIS A 46 -5.38 5.87 4.51
CA HIS A 46 -5.13 6.92 3.52
C HIS A 46 -5.60 6.53 2.10
N VAL A 47 -5.40 5.28 1.70
CA VAL A 47 -5.90 4.76 0.42
C VAL A 47 -7.42 4.72 0.40
N LYS A 48 -8.06 4.22 1.47
CA LYS A 48 -9.52 4.17 1.62
C LYS A 48 -10.13 5.58 1.57
N ALA A 49 -9.50 6.55 2.22
CA ALA A 49 -9.90 7.95 2.15
C ALA A 49 -9.78 8.52 0.73
N SER A 50 -8.72 8.18 0.01
CA SER A 50 -8.50 8.65 -1.38
C SER A 50 -9.52 8.10 -2.39
N VAL A 51 -10.21 7.00 -2.07
CA VAL A 51 -11.25 6.39 -2.91
C VAL A 51 -12.65 6.47 -2.29
N LYS A 52 -12.81 7.23 -1.20
CA LYS A 52 -14.05 7.31 -0.42
C LYS A 52 -15.23 7.81 -1.25
N ASP A 53 -15.00 8.78 -2.12
CA ASP A 53 -16.01 9.34 -3.03
C ASP A 53 -16.32 8.43 -4.23
N GLY A 54 -15.76 7.22 -4.22
CA GLY A 54 -15.93 6.21 -5.24
C GLY A 54 -14.88 6.29 -6.33
N TRP A 55 -14.60 5.14 -6.96
CA TRP A 55 -13.68 5.07 -8.08
C TRP A 55 -14.16 5.95 -9.24
N ASP A 56 -15.45 6.08 -9.48
CA ASP A 56 -15.99 6.92 -10.56
C ASP A 56 -15.62 8.41 -10.42
N SER A 57 -15.54 8.93 -9.20
CA SER A 57 -15.19 10.33 -8.89
C SER A 57 -13.70 10.55 -8.62
N LEU A 58 -12.84 9.57 -8.92
CA LEU A 58 -11.42 9.64 -8.62
C LEU A 58 -10.75 10.82 -9.34
N THR A 59 -10.28 11.80 -8.57
CA THR A 59 -9.58 12.96 -9.13
C THR A 59 -8.20 12.56 -9.64
N GLU A 60 -7.62 13.39 -10.50
CA GLU A 60 -6.25 13.18 -10.97
C GLU A 60 -5.24 13.21 -9.80
N GLU A 61 -5.50 14.04 -8.79
CA GLU A 61 -4.69 14.10 -7.57
C GLU A 61 -4.75 12.78 -6.78
N ALA A 62 -5.95 12.24 -6.56
CA ALA A 62 -6.13 10.95 -5.92
C ALA A 62 -5.45 9.83 -6.72
N SER A 63 -5.59 9.85 -8.04
CA SER A 63 -4.92 8.91 -8.95
C SER A 63 -3.40 8.96 -8.82
N ARG A 64 -2.81 10.16 -8.72
CA ARG A 64 -1.37 10.36 -8.51
C ARG A 64 -0.92 9.87 -7.14
N LYS A 65 -1.70 10.13 -6.08
CA LYS A 65 -1.44 9.63 -4.72
C LYS A 65 -1.42 8.10 -4.70
N LEU A 66 -2.41 7.45 -5.30
CA LEU A 66 -2.49 5.99 -5.41
C LEU A 66 -1.33 5.40 -6.22
N ASN A 67 -0.95 6.02 -7.33
CA ASN A 67 0.21 5.58 -8.11
C ASN A 67 1.52 5.68 -7.33
N ARG A 68 1.74 6.77 -6.58
CA ARG A 68 2.91 6.89 -5.70
C ARG A 68 2.90 5.82 -4.62
N TRP A 69 1.74 5.57 -4.02
CA TRP A 69 1.58 4.54 -3.02
C TRP A 69 1.88 3.14 -3.58
N LEU A 70 1.43 2.82 -4.80
CA LEU A 70 1.78 1.56 -5.46
C LEU A 70 3.31 1.44 -5.66
N LYS A 71 3.96 2.50 -6.15
CA LYS A 71 5.41 2.52 -6.37
C LYS A 71 6.23 2.43 -5.09
N ALA A 72 5.75 3.00 -3.99
CA ALA A 72 6.46 2.98 -2.71
C ALA A 72 6.60 1.56 -2.10
N ASP A 73 5.79 0.58 -2.52
CA ASP A 73 6.02 -0.85 -2.20
C ASP A 73 6.88 -1.57 -3.24
N GLU A 74 6.81 -1.16 -4.52
CA GLU A 74 7.62 -1.74 -5.60
C GLU A 74 9.10 -1.38 -5.49
N GLU A 75 9.47 -0.45 -4.60
CA GLU A 75 10.85 -0.28 -4.12
C GLU A 75 11.07 -1.01 -2.78
N PRO A 76 11.22 -2.35 -2.77
CA PRO A 76 11.88 -2.98 -1.67
C PRO A 76 13.34 -2.58 -1.80
N SER A 77 13.79 -1.59 -1.02
CA SER A 77 15.20 -1.37 -0.72
C SER A 77 16.14 -1.92 -1.80
N THR A 78 16.35 -1.22 -2.90
CA THR A 78 17.61 -1.34 -3.63
C THR A 78 18.71 -0.75 -2.75
N ARG A 79 18.92 -1.36 -1.58
CA ARG A 79 20.23 -1.35 -0.96
C ARG A 79 21.05 -2.24 -1.88
N PRO A 80 22.09 -1.73 -2.56
CA PRO A 80 23.14 -2.64 -2.99
C PRO A 80 23.66 -3.25 -1.69
N ARG A 81 23.34 -4.53 -1.49
CA ARG A 81 24.02 -5.37 -0.51
C ARG A 81 25.38 -5.70 -1.14
N GLU A 82 26.19 -4.68 -1.40
CA GLU A 82 27.59 -4.86 -1.77
C GLU A 82 28.34 -5.19 -0.49
N SER A 83 28.41 -6.50 -0.29
CA SER A 83 29.38 -7.28 0.43
C SER A 83 30.69 -6.54 0.71
N LEU A 84 31.10 -6.59 1.99
CA LEU A 84 32.49 -6.51 2.41
C LEU A 84 33.40 -7.28 1.45
N HIS A 85 34.50 -6.65 1.02
CA HIS A 85 35.78 -7.32 0.83
C HIS A 85 36.95 -6.35 0.97
#